data_AF-A0A250XRV1-F1
#
_entry.id   AF-A0A250XRV1-F1
#
_cell.length_a   1.000
_cell.length_b   1.000
_cell.length_c   1.000
_cell.angle_alpha   90.00
_cell.angle_beta   90.00
_cell.angle_gamma   90.00
#
_symmetry.space_group_name_H-M   'P 1'
#
loop_
_entity.id
_entity.type
_entity.pdbx_description
1 polymer ?
#
loop_
_entity_poly.entity_id
_entity_poly.type
_entity_poly.pdbx_seq_one_letter_code
_entity_poly.pdbx_strand_id
1 'polypeptide(L)'
;MHELLREWSAPRGGLVTHTLLDGGCLHVPEHDAERFLDLCASFLQSGRTLRVVERCGSLSYRMFADFDISSCKDSCEDLRTLVLAALRRLPDDLQPKSGQELVVLTRSASSDGRTGAHVVWPEDVRVTDEVAAAHRSRWLDRLLHLRESVDWARVIDGSVYRRSGLRMAWSRKKPTDVDSAYAPTHVYRYDRAFVSLGDVQVSSMWLRRCSLASSFVADGGGMRSSEEKGVAAGWMKSLRTMYTGARFQREKAVARRVVLLDLDGTLIGDLGSVLAEHTLLTETDAPPAAFARFRSALISRLRYGIVRPHVAEFCRSTSSELFVYTASTREWASFIVPCIEAAIAVRFNRPIFSRDNCSDSGVTNIKSLSAVAPLVHRSLRRRYPGVSLQSTFDSLVLVDNTADVLPPLERSKMILCPTYKYVYDYDVLSSLPVDLLHSAPGKVAEVLVRAGFLPASSRKYNNLQQLFAEYYTALGRRIAQHASQNSWTLAHDRFFLQLGR
;
A
#
# COMPACT_ATOMS: atom_id res chain seq x y z
N MET A 1 -21.63 -10.05 -11.14
CA MET A 1 -20.31 -10.43 -10.63
C MET A 1 -19.49 -11.10 -11.72
N HIS A 2 -19.96 -12.22 -12.28
CA HIS A 2 -19.25 -12.93 -13.37
C HIS A 2 -18.84 -12.07 -14.57
N GLU A 3 -19.69 -11.17 -15.04
CA GLU A 3 -19.37 -10.32 -16.20
C GLU A 3 -18.23 -9.32 -15.93
N LEU A 4 -18.14 -8.82 -14.69
CA LEU A 4 -17.11 -7.86 -14.28
C LEU A 4 -15.82 -8.55 -13.84
N LEU A 5 -15.91 -9.77 -13.31
CA LEU A 5 -14.75 -10.61 -13.00
C LEU A 5 -14.31 -11.47 -14.20
N ARG A 6 -14.91 -11.23 -15.38
CA ARG A 6 -14.71 -12.07 -16.56
C ARG A 6 -13.24 -12.10 -16.98
N GLU A 7 -12.56 -10.97 -16.83
CA GLU A 7 -11.13 -10.84 -17.15
C GLU A 7 -10.23 -11.78 -16.34
N TRP A 8 -10.63 -12.18 -15.14
CA TRP A 8 -9.92 -13.16 -14.31
C TRP A 8 -10.52 -14.55 -14.37
N SER A 9 -11.42 -14.86 -15.31
CA SER A 9 -12.01 -16.20 -15.39
C SER A 9 -10.91 -17.23 -15.65
N ALA A 10 -10.81 -18.25 -14.79
CA ALA A 10 -9.83 -19.30 -14.98
C ALA A 10 -10.25 -20.20 -16.16
N PRO A 11 -9.35 -20.48 -17.13
CA PRO A 11 -9.62 -21.47 -18.17
C PRO A 11 -9.78 -22.86 -17.54
N ARG A 12 -10.52 -23.76 -18.21
CA ARG A 12 -10.69 -25.16 -17.72
C ARG A 12 -9.32 -25.83 -17.56
N GLY A 13 -9.03 -26.34 -16.36
CA GLY A 13 -7.74 -26.95 -16.02
C GLY A 13 -6.61 -25.95 -15.73
N GLY A 14 -6.88 -24.65 -15.78
CA GLY A 14 -5.92 -23.60 -15.40
C GLY A 14 -5.73 -23.45 -13.90
N LEU A 15 -4.74 -22.65 -13.50
CA LEU A 15 -4.47 -22.32 -12.10
C LEU A 15 -5.65 -21.51 -11.52
N VAL A 16 -6.19 -21.94 -10.39
CA VAL A 16 -7.31 -21.26 -9.72
C VAL A 16 -6.80 -20.62 -8.44
N THR A 17 -6.94 -19.29 -8.33
CA THR A 17 -6.60 -18.56 -7.10
C THR A 17 -7.85 -18.17 -6.31
N HIS A 18 -9.02 -18.11 -6.94
CA HIS A 18 -10.28 -17.87 -6.24
C HIS A 18 -11.41 -18.74 -6.81
N THR A 19 -12.36 -19.10 -5.96
CA THR A 19 -13.61 -19.74 -6.38
C THR A 19 -14.78 -18.86 -6.01
N LEU A 20 -15.76 -18.80 -6.91
CA LEU A 20 -17.02 -18.12 -6.68
C LEU A 20 -18.03 -19.15 -6.14
N LEU A 21 -18.80 -18.77 -5.12
CA LEU A 21 -19.75 -19.66 -4.46
C LEU A 21 -21.00 -19.98 -5.32
N ASP A 22 -21.04 -19.49 -6.55
CA ASP A 22 -21.97 -19.86 -7.62
C ASP A 22 -21.37 -20.79 -8.69
N GLY A 23 -20.16 -21.30 -8.47
CA GLY A 23 -19.55 -22.29 -9.35
C GLY A 23 -18.56 -21.73 -10.37
N GLY A 24 -18.24 -20.43 -10.33
CA GLY A 24 -17.15 -19.85 -11.12
C GLY A 24 -15.76 -20.10 -10.50
N CYS A 25 -14.72 -20.10 -11.32
CA CYS A 25 -13.32 -20.12 -10.89
C CYS A 25 -12.58 -18.94 -11.49
N LEU A 26 -11.71 -18.32 -10.71
CA LEU A 26 -10.89 -17.19 -11.14
C LEU A 26 -9.40 -17.50 -10.99
N HIS A 27 -8.62 -16.97 -11.92
CA HIS A 27 -7.19 -16.80 -11.83
C HIS A 27 -6.89 -15.31 -11.76
N VAL A 28 -6.62 -14.82 -10.55
CA VAL A 28 -6.14 -13.47 -10.29
C VAL A 28 -4.62 -13.55 -10.12
N PRO A 29 -3.83 -13.05 -11.10
CA PRO A 29 -2.38 -12.95 -10.97
C PRO A 29 -1.97 -12.03 -9.81
N GLU A 30 -0.77 -12.24 -9.25
CA GLU A 30 -0.27 -11.44 -8.13
C GLU A 30 -0.25 -9.92 -8.43
N HIS A 31 0.12 -9.54 -9.66
CA HIS A 31 0.13 -8.13 -10.08
C HIS A 31 -1.26 -7.49 -10.19
N ASP A 32 -2.31 -8.30 -10.33
CA ASP A 32 -3.70 -7.87 -10.42
C ASP A 32 -4.45 -7.95 -9.09
N ALA A 33 -3.84 -8.53 -8.05
CA ALA A 33 -4.49 -8.75 -6.77
C ALA A 33 -5.09 -7.47 -6.19
N GLU A 34 -4.37 -6.35 -6.28
CA GLU A 34 -4.85 -5.07 -5.75
C GLU A 34 -6.03 -4.50 -6.54
N ARG A 35 -5.99 -4.60 -7.87
CA ARG A 35 -7.10 -4.18 -8.74
C ARG A 35 -8.33 -5.03 -8.50
N PHE A 36 -8.14 -6.34 -8.32
CA PHE A 36 -9.20 -7.27 -7.98
C PHE A 36 -9.86 -6.92 -6.63
N LEU A 37 -9.06 -6.62 -5.60
CA LEU A 37 -9.57 -6.21 -4.28
C LEU A 37 -10.30 -4.87 -4.33
N ASP A 38 -9.80 -3.89 -5.09
CA ASP A 38 -10.48 -2.60 -5.29
C ASP A 38 -11.83 -2.75 -5.99
N LEU A 39 -11.89 -3.62 -7.01
CA LEU A 39 -13.16 -3.94 -7.65
C LEU A 39 -14.12 -4.62 -6.68
N CYS A 40 -13.64 -5.55 -5.85
CA CYS A 40 -14.44 -6.17 -4.79
C CYS A 40 -14.97 -5.11 -3.78
N ALA A 41 -14.14 -4.14 -3.41
CA ALA A 41 -14.53 -3.05 -2.53
C ALA A 41 -15.63 -2.18 -3.14
N SER A 42 -15.50 -1.82 -4.43
CA SER A 42 -16.52 -1.06 -5.16
C SER A 42 -17.86 -1.82 -5.27
N PHE A 43 -17.81 -3.15 -5.36
CA PHE A 43 -18.99 -4.01 -5.32
C PHE A 43 -19.74 -3.88 -3.99
N LEU A 44 -19.01 -3.98 -2.88
CA LEU A 44 -19.60 -3.82 -1.55
C LEU A 44 -20.20 -2.43 -1.35
N GLN A 45 -19.48 -1.38 -1.79
CA GLN A 45 -19.93 0.01 -1.68
C GLN A 45 -21.20 0.30 -2.49
N SER A 46 -21.40 -0.39 -3.60
CA SER A 46 -22.64 -0.30 -4.40
C SER A 46 -23.80 -1.15 -3.86
N GLY A 47 -23.67 -1.67 -2.63
CA GLY A 47 -24.69 -2.52 -1.99
C GLY A 47 -24.78 -3.93 -2.59
N ARG A 48 -23.82 -4.32 -3.44
CA ARG A 48 -23.81 -5.63 -4.08
C ARG A 48 -23.10 -6.64 -3.18
N THR A 49 -23.53 -7.90 -3.29
CA THR A 49 -23.00 -8.99 -2.47
C THR A 49 -21.80 -9.66 -3.15
N LEU A 50 -20.71 -9.82 -2.40
CA LEU A 50 -19.58 -10.68 -2.80
C LEU A 50 -19.87 -12.14 -2.45
N ARG A 51 -19.34 -13.05 -3.26
CA ARG A 51 -19.44 -14.50 -3.05
C ARG A 51 -18.16 -15.20 -3.47
N VAL A 52 -17.04 -14.79 -2.87
CA VAL A 52 -15.71 -15.21 -3.28
C VAL A 52 -14.98 -15.91 -2.13
N VAL A 53 -14.23 -16.94 -2.50
CA VAL A 53 -13.32 -17.69 -1.63
C VAL A 53 -11.92 -17.61 -2.24
N GLU A 54 -10.96 -17.16 -1.44
CA GLU A 54 -9.53 -17.17 -1.77
C GLU A 54 -8.98 -18.57 -1.57
N ARG A 55 -8.34 -19.12 -2.59
CA ARG A 55 -7.84 -20.49 -2.58
C ARG A 55 -6.36 -20.54 -2.22
N CYS A 56 -6.05 -21.41 -1.26
CA CYS A 56 -4.70 -21.88 -1.01
C CYS A 56 -4.28 -22.81 -2.17
N GLY A 57 -3.07 -22.60 -2.68
CA GLY A 57 -2.45 -23.36 -3.77
C GLY A 57 -0.96 -23.52 -3.52
N SER A 58 -0.22 -24.09 -4.47
CA SER A 58 1.22 -24.44 -4.36
C SER A 58 2.19 -23.24 -4.27
N LEU A 59 1.72 -22.07 -3.82
CA LEU A 59 2.47 -20.83 -3.63
C LEU A 59 2.35 -20.41 -2.16
N SER A 60 3.34 -19.69 -1.64
CA SER A 60 3.27 -19.18 -0.27
C SER A 60 2.14 -18.17 -0.10
N TYR A 61 1.33 -18.29 0.95
CA TYR A 61 0.26 -17.37 1.31
C TYR A 61 0.36 -16.96 2.77
N ARG A 62 -0.33 -15.89 3.14
CA ARG A 62 -0.39 -15.42 4.53
C ARG A 62 -1.11 -16.43 5.42
N MET A 63 -0.56 -16.71 6.61
CA MET A 63 -1.17 -17.62 7.57
C MET A 63 -2.58 -17.16 7.97
N PHE A 64 -3.48 -18.12 8.14
CA PHE A 64 -4.85 -17.88 8.59
C PHE A 64 -5.41 -19.09 9.33
N ALA A 65 -6.56 -18.91 9.98
CA ALA A 65 -7.34 -19.98 10.59
C ALA A 65 -8.84 -19.71 10.43
N ASP A 66 -9.63 -20.76 10.19
CA ASP A 66 -11.09 -20.71 10.17
C ASP A 66 -11.63 -21.45 11.40
N PHE A 67 -12.37 -20.72 12.24
CA PHE A 67 -13.04 -21.24 13.42
C PHE A 67 -14.51 -21.49 13.07
N ASP A 68 -14.94 -22.77 13.00
CA ASP A 68 -16.34 -23.16 12.86
C ASP A 68 -16.87 -23.67 14.20
N ILE A 69 -17.60 -22.80 14.91
CA ILE A 69 -18.13 -23.11 16.22
C ILE A 69 -19.60 -23.46 16.07
N SER A 70 -19.87 -24.76 16.18
CA SER A 70 -21.23 -25.24 16.30
C SER A 70 -21.82 -24.74 17.62
N SER A 71 -23.08 -24.29 17.63
CA SER A 71 -23.82 -24.09 18.88
C SER A 71 -23.94 -25.43 19.59
N CYS A 72 -22.96 -25.72 20.44
CA CYS A 72 -23.05 -26.77 21.42
C CYS A 72 -24.20 -26.37 22.35
N LYS A 73 -25.22 -27.22 22.48
CA LYS A 73 -26.29 -27.04 23.47
C LYS A 73 -25.76 -26.99 24.92
N ASP A 74 -24.49 -27.40 25.12
CA ASP A 74 -23.86 -27.58 26.44
C ASP A 74 -22.69 -26.62 26.74
N SER A 75 -22.35 -25.66 25.86
CA SER A 75 -21.30 -24.67 26.16
C SER A 75 -21.77 -23.23 25.91
N CYS A 76 -22.08 -22.52 26.99
CA CYS A 76 -22.56 -21.14 27.03
C CYS A 76 -21.47 -20.08 26.71
N GLU A 77 -20.36 -20.47 26.10
CA GLU A 77 -19.23 -19.56 25.91
C GLU A 77 -19.33 -18.76 24.61
N ASP A 78 -19.22 -17.45 24.75
CA ASP A 78 -19.16 -16.49 23.64
C ASP A 78 -17.97 -16.81 22.70
N LEU A 79 -18.22 -16.79 21.38
CA LEU A 79 -17.26 -17.00 20.28
C LEU A 79 -15.93 -16.27 20.56
N ARG A 80 -16.03 -15.02 21.02
CA ARG A 80 -14.88 -14.17 21.29
C ARG A 80 -14.00 -14.73 22.40
N THR A 81 -14.60 -15.27 23.46
CA THR A 81 -13.87 -15.86 24.60
C THR A 81 -13.10 -17.08 24.15
N LEU A 82 -13.72 -17.94 23.34
CA LEU A 82 -13.09 -19.15 22.83
C LEU A 82 -11.93 -18.83 21.89
N VAL A 83 -12.12 -17.91 20.93
CA VAL A 83 -11.06 -17.47 20.01
C VAL A 83 -9.92 -16.82 20.79
N LEU A 84 -10.20 -15.95 21.76
CA LEU A 84 -9.15 -15.31 22.57
C LEU A 84 -8.33 -16.33 23.36
N ALA A 85 -9.00 -17.32 23.97
CA ALA A 85 -8.35 -18.38 24.71
C ALA A 85 -7.44 -19.21 23.80
N ALA A 86 -7.90 -19.47 22.56
CA ALA A 86 -7.10 -20.18 21.56
C ALA A 86 -5.87 -19.36 21.13
N LEU A 87 -6.04 -18.07 20.83
CA LEU A 87 -4.95 -17.19 20.37
C LEU A 87 -3.86 -17.01 21.43
N ARG A 88 -4.19 -17.04 22.72
CA ARG A 88 -3.21 -17.02 23.83
C ARG A 88 -2.32 -18.27 23.89
N ARG A 89 -2.67 -19.34 23.18
CA ARG A 89 -1.90 -20.60 23.11
C ARG A 89 -1.21 -20.81 21.78
N LEU A 90 -1.08 -19.76 20.97
CA LEU A 90 -0.35 -19.84 19.72
C LEU A 90 1.10 -20.32 19.93
N PRO A 91 1.60 -21.21 19.05
CA PRO A 91 3.02 -21.45 18.87
C PRO A 91 3.80 -20.14 18.75
N ASP A 92 5.03 -20.11 19.28
CA ASP A 92 5.82 -18.87 19.41
C ASP A 92 6.13 -18.25 18.03
N ASP A 93 6.27 -19.09 17.01
CA ASP A 93 6.47 -18.70 15.60
C ASP A 93 5.20 -18.14 14.93
N LEU A 94 4.03 -18.31 15.55
CA LEU A 94 2.76 -17.72 15.12
C LEU A 94 2.31 -16.56 16.01
N GLN A 95 3.01 -16.25 17.10
CA GLN A 95 2.66 -15.10 17.91
C GLN A 95 2.97 -13.82 17.14
N PRO A 96 2.04 -12.84 17.08
CA PRO A 96 2.32 -11.58 16.42
C PRO A 96 3.46 -10.86 17.16
N LYS A 97 4.45 -10.38 16.41
CA LYS A 97 5.57 -9.59 16.97
C LYS A 97 5.05 -8.26 17.49
N SER A 98 5.88 -7.56 18.27
CA SER A 98 5.55 -6.21 18.75
C SER A 98 5.15 -5.29 17.60
N GLY A 99 3.99 -4.64 17.73
CA GLY A 99 3.41 -3.77 16.69
C GLY A 99 2.64 -4.50 15.58
N GLN A 100 2.60 -5.83 15.56
CA GLN A 100 1.83 -6.61 14.61
C GLN A 100 0.44 -6.98 15.16
N GLU A 101 -0.50 -7.19 14.24
CA GLU A 101 -1.91 -7.46 14.56
C GLU A 101 -2.43 -8.64 13.76
N LEU A 102 -3.11 -9.57 14.42
CA LEU A 102 -3.96 -10.54 13.73
C LEU A 102 -5.32 -9.88 13.47
N VAL A 103 -5.86 -9.98 12.26
CA VAL A 103 -7.20 -9.50 11.95
C VAL A 103 -8.20 -10.61 12.25
N VAL A 104 -9.23 -10.30 13.03
CA VAL A 104 -10.30 -11.24 13.35
C VAL A 104 -11.60 -10.78 12.71
N LEU A 105 -12.14 -11.64 11.85
CA LEU A 105 -13.42 -11.47 11.20
C LEU A 105 -14.41 -12.41 11.86
N THR A 106 -15.59 -11.93 12.22
CA THR A 106 -16.64 -12.77 12.80
C THR A 106 -17.88 -12.74 11.94
N ARG A 107 -18.66 -13.82 11.99
CA ARG A 107 -20.00 -13.88 11.43
C ARG A 107 -21.03 -14.08 12.53
N SER A 108 -22.21 -13.50 12.34
CA SER A 108 -23.38 -13.77 13.19
C SER A 108 -23.80 -15.23 13.07
N ALA A 109 -24.62 -15.71 14.01
CA ALA A 109 -25.14 -17.06 13.97
C ALA A 109 -25.90 -17.28 12.65
N SER A 110 -25.45 -18.23 11.82
CA SER A 110 -26.18 -18.59 10.59
C SER A 110 -27.47 -19.32 10.91
N SER A 111 -28.32 -19.52 9.91
CA SER A 111 -29.59 -20.26 10.01
C SER A 111 -29.48 -21.67 10.63
N ASP A 112 -28.29 -22.27 10.63
CA ASP A 112 -27.95 -23.55 11.27
C ASP A 112 -27.45 -23.41 12.73
N GLY A 113 -27.53 -22.20 13.30
CA GLY A 113 -27.11 -21.87 14.65
C GLY A 113 -25.59 -21.84 14.85
N ARG A 114 -24.77 -21.91 13.78
CA ARG A 114 -23.30 -21.87 13.90
C ARG A 114 -22.79 -20.44 13.84
N THR A 115 -21.82 -20.15 14.69
CA THR A 115 -21.02 -18.92 14.58
C THR A 115 -19.63 -19.27 14.06
N GLY A 116 -18.87 -18.27 13.62
CA GLY A 116 -17.51 -18.54 13.20
C GLY A 116 -16.65 -17.30 13.18
N ALA A 117 -15.34 -17.54 13.18
CA ALA A 117 -14.34 -16.50 13.04
C ALA A 117 -13.25 -16.89 12.05
N HIS A 118 -12.83 -15.94 11.22
CA HIS A 118 -11.56 -16.05 10.53
C HIS A 118 -10.50 -15.26 11.30
N VAL A 119 -9.31 -15.81 11.41
CA VAL A 119 -8.13 -15.11 11.92
C VAL A 119 -7.12 -15.06 10.80
N VAL A 120 -6.64 -13.87 10.46
CA VAL A 120 -5.67 -13.64 9.38
C VAL A 120 -4.44 -12.96 9.96
N TRP A 121 -3.26 -13.53 9.69
CA TRP A 121 -1.99 -13.03 10.22
C TRP A 121 -1.49 -11.77 9.49
N PRO A 122 -0.46 -11.09 10.02
CA PRO A 122 0.31 -10.10 9.28
C PRO A 122 0.97 -10.71 8.04
N GLU A 123 1.36 -9.82 7.15
CA GLU A 123 1.96 -10.16 5.86
C GLU A 123 3.24 -11.00 5.93
N ASP A 124 4.10 -10.75 6.92
CA ASP A 124 5.40 -11.41 7.03
C ASP A 124 5.30 -12.86 7.52
N VAL A 125 4.11 -13.33 7.90
CA VAL A 125 3.86 -14.72 8.31
C VAL A 125 3.28 -15.50 7.13
N ARG A 126 4.16 -15.88 6.19
CA ARG A 126 3.80 -16.66 4.99
C ARG A 126 4.09 -18.16 5.17
N VAL A 127 3.19 -18.98 4.67
CA VAL A 127 3.17 -20.44 4.82
C VAL A 127 2.79 -21.12 3.51
N THR A 128 3.16 -22.40 3.37
CA THR A 128 2.55 -23.31 2.39
C THR A 128 1.46 -24.15 3.07
N ASP A 129 0.73 -24.96 2.31
CA ASP A 129 -0.29 -25.89 2.84
C ASP A 129 0.28 -26.82 3.92
N GLU A 130 1.47 -27.37 3.70
CA GLU A 130 2.15 -28.26 4.64
C GLU A 130 2.55 -27.52 5.92
N VAL A 131 3.11 -26.32 5.77
CA VAL A 131 3.55 -25.49 6.89
C VAL A 131 2.36 -25.02 7.72
N ALA A 132 1.29 -24.55 7.08
CA ALA A 132 0.05 -24.14 7.74
C ALA A 132 -0.59 -25.30 8.52
N ALA A 133 -0.67 -26.48 7.91
CA ALA A 133 -1.18 -27.69 8.56
C ALA A 133 -0.31 -28.09 9.78
N ALA A 134 1.02 -28.02 9.66
CA ALA A 134 1.93 -28.34 10.75
C ALA A 134 1.83 -27.33 11.92
N HIS A 135 1.70 -26.04 11.61
CA HIS A 135 1.41 -25.00 12.60
C HIS A 135 0.08 -25.26 13.32
N ARG A 136 -0.98 -25.60 12.58
CA ARG A 136 -2.27 -25.95 13.16
C ARG A 136 -2.14 -27.16 14.10
N SER A 137 -1.47 -28.24 13.70
CA SER A 137 -1.30 -29.41 14.57
C SER A 137 -0.60 -29.05 15.88
N ARG A 138 0.51 -28.30 15.82
CA ARG A 138 1.20 -27.84 17.04
C ARG A 138 0.32 -26.93 17.90
N TRP A 139 -0.52 -26.11 17.28
CA TRP A 139 -1.46 -25.27 18.00
C TRP A 139 -2.53 -26.12 18.70
N LEU A 140 -3.10 -27.12 18.02
CA LEU A 140 -4.05 -28.07 18.60
C LEU A 140 -3.45 -28.80 19.80
N ASP A 141 -2.20 -29.27 19.71
CA ASP A 141 -1.52 -29.93 20.83
C ASP A 141 -1.44 -29.03 22.07
N ARG A 142 -1.15 -27.72 21.89
CA ARG A 142 -1.17 -26.73 22.98
C ARG A 142 -2.57 -26.46 23.53
N LEU A 143 -3.61 -26.67 22.72
CA LEU A 143 -5.01 -26.44 23.11
C LEU A 143 -5.66 -27.65 23.80
N LEU A 144 -5.15 -28.87 23.59
CA LEU A 144 -5.66 -30.08 24.25
C LEU A 144 -5.73 -29.92 25.78
N HIS A 145 -4.73 -29.28 26.37
CA HIS A 145 -4.67 -29.04 27.82
C HIS A 145 -5.47 -27.81 28.30
N LEU A 146 -6.02 -27.02 27.37
CA LEU A 146 -6.76 -25.81 27.74
C LEU A 146 -8.18 -26.14 28.19
N ARG A 147 -8.87 -27.00 27.43
CA ARG A 147 -10.24 -27.45 27.68
C ARG A 147 -10.48 -28.81 27.03
N GLU A 148 -10.49 -29.86 27.83
CA GLU A 148 -10.70 -31.24 27.34
C GLU A 148 -12.08 -31.45 26.69
N SER A 149 -13.08 -30.64 27.07
CA SER A 149 -14.44 -30.73 26.52
C SER A 149 -14.60 -30.13 25.12
N VAL A 150 -13.59 -29.43 24.61
CA VAL A 150 -13.64 -28.78 23.28
C VAL A 150 -12.84 -29.60 22.29
N ASP A 151 -13.51 -30.13 21.27
CA ASP A 151 -12.86 -30.72 20.10
C ASP A 151 -12.25 -29.61 19.23
N TRP A 152 -11.03 -29.19 19.59
CA TRP A 152 -10.32 -28.13 18.88
C TRP A 152 -10.01 -28.48 17.42
N ALA A 153 -9.88 -29.77 17.10
CA ALA A 153 -9.65 -30.21 15.73
C ALA A 153 -10.89 -29.99 14.85
N ARG A 154 -12.09 -30.03 15.43
CA ARG A 154 -13.33 -29.65 14.77
C ARG A 154 -13.58 -28.14 14.77
N VAL A 155 -13.17 -27.43 15.83
CA VAL A 155 -13.34 -25.98 15.94
C VAL A 155 -12.45 -25.23 14.94
N ILE A 156 -11.17 -25.57 14.85
CA ILE A 156 -10.23 -24.93 13.93
C ILE A 156 -10.18 -25.79 12.67
N ASP A 157 -10.88 -25.40 11.59
CA ASP A 157 -10.99 -26.23 10.39
C ASP A 157 -9.64 -26.35 9.67
N GLY A 158 -9.17 -27.58 9.48
CA GLY A 158 -7.95 -27.88 8.73
C GLY A 158 -8.18 -28.05 7.22
N SER A 159 -9.43 -28.19 6.77
CA SER A 159 -9.78 -28.42 5.36
C SER A 159 -9.44 -27.23 4.46
N VAL A 160 -9.40 -26.04 5.05
CA VAL A 160 -9.11 -24.76 4.40
C VAL A 160 -7.72 -24.70 3.78
N TYR A 161 -6.72 -25.39 4.34
CA TYR A 161 -5.34 -25.42 3.85
C TYR A 161 -5.07 -26.38 2.69
N ARG A 162 -6.10 -26.98 2.06
CA ARG A 162 -5.86 -27.90 0.93
C ARG A 162 -6.76 -27.57 -0.25
N ARG A 163 -8.07 -27.53 -0.01
CA ARG A 163 -9.05 -27.45 -1.10
C ARG A 163 -10.12 -26.39 -0.91
N SER A 164 -10.43 -26.02 0.32
CA SER A 164 -11.56 -25.10 0.54
C SER A 164 -11.11 -23.65 0.39
N GLY A 165 -9.91 -23.28 0.86
CA GLY A 165 -9.49 -21.89 0.95
C GLY A 165 -10.22 -21.13 2.06
N LEU A 166 -10.12 -19.80 2.06
CA LEU A 166 -10.77 -18.92 3.03
C LEU A 166 -11.78 -18.01 2.34
N ARG A 167 -12.97 -17.88 2.91
CA ARG A 167 -13.98 -16.97 2.38
C ARG A 167 -13.57 -15.52 2.64
N MET A 168 -13.62 -14.68 1.60
CA MET A 168 -13.22 -13.28 1.70
C MET A 168 -14.14 -12.49 2.64
N ALA A 169 -13.61 -11.40 3.20
CA ALA A 169 -14.39 -10.45 3.99
C ALA A 169 -15.67 -10.03 3.23
N TRP A 170 -16.79 -10.00 3.95
CA TRP A 170 -18.15 -9.71 3.45
C TRP A 170 -18.70 -10.64 2.35
N SER A 171 -17.99 -11.73 1.99
CA SER A 171 -18.53 -12.72 1.07
C SER A 171 -19.58 -13.59 1.73
N ARG A 172 -20.76 -13.72 1.10
CA ARG A 172 -21.88 -14.53 1.58
C ARG A 172 -21.86 -15.93 0.98
N LYS A 173 -22.33 -16.91 1.75
CA LYS A 173 -22.52 -18.29 1.28
C LYS A 173 -23.63 -18.38 0.23
N LYS A 174 -24.75 -17.70 0.49
CA LYS A 174 -25.91 -17.61 -0.42
C LYS A 174 -26.37 -16.15 -0.50
N PRO A 175 -27.01 -15.72 -1.61
CA PRO A 175 -27.50 -14.35 -1.75
C PRO A 175 -28.44 -13.90 -0.62
N THR A 176 -29.29 -14.82 -0.17
CA THR A 176 -30.31 -14.60 0.87
C THR A 176 -29.79 -14.76 2.30
N ASP A 177 -28.56 -15.23 2.49
CA ASP A 177 -28.00 -15.58 3.80
C ASP A 177 -27.07 -14.45 4.28
N VAL A 178 -27.69 -13.37 4.77
CA VAL A 178 -27.00 -12.13 5.16
C VAL A 178 -26.02 -12.38 6.31
N ASP A 179 -26.38 -13.23 7.26
CA ASP A 179 -25.61 -13.55 8.47
C ASP A 179 -24.40 -14.45 8.19
N SER A 180 -24.30 -15.03 6.99
CA SER A 180 -23.15 -15.86 6.59
C SER A 180 -21.88 -15.08 6.24
N ALA A 181 -21.94 -13.75 6.18
CA ALA A 181 -20.80 -12.91 5.86
C ALA A 181 -19.87 -12.73 7.08
N TYR A 182 -18.58 -12.96 6.86
CA TYR A 182 -17.55 -12.63 7.85
C TYR A 182 -17.17 -11.16 7.70
N ALA A 183 -17.33 -10.37 8.75
CA ALA A 183 -16.92 -8.97 8.78
C ALA A 183 -15.74 -8.80 9.74
N PRO A 184 -14.73 -7.97 9.41
CA PRO A 184 -13.68 -7.60 10.36
C PRO A 184 -14.32 -6.91 11.57
N THR A 185 -14.11 -7.46 12.76
CA THR A 185 -14.68 -6.90 14.00
C THR A 185 -13.61 -6.52 15.01
N HIS A 186 -12.48 -7.22 15.02
CA HIS A 186 -11.42 -7.01 15.99
C HIS A 186 -10.03 -7.15 15.36
N VAL A 187 -9.03 -6.59 16.03
CA VAL A 187 -7.64 -7.00 15.88
C VAL A 187 -7.14 -7.59 17.19
N TYR A 188 -6.33 -8.64 17.11
CA TYR A 188 -5.66 -9.24 18.26
C TYR A 188 -4.20 -8.78 18.29
N ARG A 189 -3.80 -8.21 19.42
CA ARG A 189 -2.41 -7.90 19.77
C ARG A 189 -1.99 -8.75 20.96
N TYR A 190 -0.79 -9.32 20.92
CA TYR A 190 -0.31 -10.18 22.00
C TYR A 190 -0.26 -9.45 23.36
N ASP A 191 0.12 -8.17 23.36
CA ASP A 191 0.27 -7.32 24.55
C ASP A 191 -1.05 -6.71 25.08
N ARG A 192 -2.06 -6.54 24.21
CA ARG A 192 -3.29 -5.78 24.52
C ARG A 192 -4.59 -6.53 24.27
N ALA A 193 -4.54 -7.81 23.91
CA ALA A 193 -5.70 -8.62 23.53
C ALA A 193 -6.51 -8.00 22.37
N PHE A 194 -7.85 -8.07 22.44
CA PHE A 194 -8.73 -7.59 21.37
C PHE A 194 -8.98 -6.09 21.42
N VAL A 195 -8.71 -5.40 20.30
CA VAL A 195 -9.14 -4.03 20.05
C VAL A 195 -10.33 -4.06 19.08
N SER A 196 -11.48 -3.52 19.49
CA SER A 196 -12.67 -3.39 18.62
C SER A 196 -12.40 -2.37 17.52
N LEU A 197 -12.86 -2.68 16.31
CA LEU A 197 -12.62 -1.85 15.14
C LEU A 197 -13.67 -0.74 14.95
N GLY A 198 -14.84 -0.83 15.60
CA GLY A 198 -15.98 0.09 15.34
C GLY A 198 -16.59 -0.08 13.95
N ASP A 199 -17.51 0.81 13.55
CA ASP A 199 -18.10 0.84 12.20
C ASP A 199 -17.07 1.32 11.16
N VAL A 200 -16.13 0.45 10.77
CA VAL A 200 -15.07 0.84 9.84
C VAL A 200 -15.59 0.84 8.40
N GLN A 201 -15.64 2.03 7.82
CA GLN A 201 -16.21 2.32 6.49
C GLN A 201 -15.30 2.03 5.28
N VAL A 202 -14.03 1.62 5.47
CA VAL A 202 -13.09 1.44 4.34
C VAL A 202 -12.95 -0.05 3.98
N SER A 203 -13.92 -0.56 3.22
CA SER A 203 -13.95 -1.97 2.75
C SER A 203 -12.69 -2.38 1.99
N SER A 204 -12.09 -1.48 1.18
CA SER A 204 -10.87 -1.75 0.41
C SER A 204 -9.65 -2.04 1.29
N MET A 205 -9.44 -1.26 2.35
CA MET A 205 -8.34 -1.47 3.31
C MET A 205 -8.46 -2.84 3.97
N TRP A 206 -9.68 -3.20 4.42
CA TRP A 206 -9.90 -4.47 5.10
C TRP A 206 -9.81 -5.66 4.17
N LEU A 207 -10.33 -5.57 2.94
CA LEU A 207 -10.16 -6.62 1.94
C LEU A 207 -8.67 -6.94 1.73
N ARG A 208 -7.80 -5.92 1.68
CA ARG A 208 -6.34 -6.10 1.62
C ARG A 208 -5.78 -6.72 2.89
N ARG A 209 -6.17 -6.22 4.06
CA ARG A 209 -5.71 -6.76 5.35
C ARG A 209 -6.17 -8.21 5.60
N CYS A 210 -7.24 -8.66 4.96
CA CYS A 210 -7.79 -10.00 5.11
C CYS A 210 -7.41 -10.95 3.97
N SER A 211 -6.87 -10.44 2.86
CA SER A 211 -6.47 -11.26 1.72
C SER A 211 -5.25 -12.13 2.05
N LEU A 212 -5.31 -13.38 1.61
CA LEU A 212 -4.24 -14.36 1.76
C LEU A 212 -3.08 -14.14 0.79
N ALA A 213 -3.37 -13.49 -0.34
CA ALA A 213 -2.44 -13.30 -1.45
C ALA A 213 -1.60 -12.01 -1.34
N SER A 214 -2.10 -10.98 -0.65
CA SER A 214 -1.50 -9.63 -0.68
C SER A 214 0.00 -9.64 -0.33
N SER A 215 0.74 -8.66 -0.86
CA SER A 215 2.20 -8.50 -0.78
C SER A 215 2.54 -7.09 -0.26
N PHE A 216 2.63 -6.94 1.06
CA PHE A 216 3.00 -5.68 1.72
C PHE A 216 4.50 -5.66 2.08
N VAL A 217 5.28 -4.81 1.41
CA VAL A 217 6.66 -4.49 1.82
C VAL A 217 6.58 -3.55 3.02
N ALA A 218 6.75 -4.09 4.22
CA ALA A 218 7.03 -3.32 5.42
C ALA A 218 8.53 -2.96 5.46
N ASP A 219 8.82 -1.67 5.64
CA ASP A 219 10.13 -1.16 6.01
C ASP A 219 10.67 -1.89 7.25
N GLY A 220 11.93 -2.33 7.19
CA GLY A 220 12.59 -3.00 8.31
C GLY A 220 14.07 -3.24 8.05
N GLY A 221 14.89 -2.19 8.18
CA GLY A 221 16.30 -2.36 8.48
C GLY A 221 16.47 -2.74 9.95
N GLY A 222 17.16 -3.85 10.23
CA GLY A 222 17.58 -4.18 11.59
C GLY A 222 17.96 -5.64 11.82
N MET A 223 19.28 -5.88 11.88
CA MET A 223 19.97 -7.04 12.48
C MET A 223 19.68 -8.44 11.89
N ARG A 224 20.60 -8.88 11.01
CA ARG A 224 20.88 -10.32 10.85
C ARG A 224 21.86 -10.73 11.94
N SER A 225 21.42 -11.58 12.87
CA SER A 225 22.32 -12.33 13.74
C SER A 225 23.06 -13.39 12.93
N SER A 226 24.33 -13.55 13.27
CA SER A 226 25.30 -14.42 12.65
C SER A 226 25.14 -15.85 13.16
N GLU A 227 24.33 -16.69 12.53
CA GLU A 227 24.44 -18.15 12.74
C GLU A 227 23.84 -19.06 11.64
N GLU A 228 23.15 -18.54 10.62
CA GLU A 228 22.61 -19.36 9.52
C GLU A 228 23.46 -19.36 8.24
N LYS A 229 24.79 -19.51 8.36
CA LYS A 229 25.70 -19.56 7.19
C LYS A 229 26.10 -20.97 6.72
N GLY A 230 25.66 -22.04 7.39
CA GLY A 230 26.16 -23.39 7.11
C GLY A 230 25.45 -24.18 6.00
N VAL A 231 24.14 -23.99 5.81
CA VAL A 231 23.33 -24.98 5.05
C VAL A 231 22.82 -24.43 3.71
N ALA A 232 22.65 -23.10 3.58
CA ALA A 232 22.15 -22.45 2.36
C ALA A 232 23.20 -22.29 1.23
N ALA A 233 24.49 -22.46 1.53
CA ALA A 233 25.57 -22.26 0.56
C ALA A 233 25.73 -23.42 -0.45
N GLY A 234 25.31 -24.63 -0.10
CA GLY A 234 25.39 -25.81 -0.97
C GLY A 234 24.30 -25.87 -2.04
N TRP A 235 23.07 -25.49 -1.68
CA TRP A 235 21.91 -25.60 -2.58
C TRP A 235 21.88 -24.48 -3.65
N MET A 236 22.35 -23.27 -3.33
CA MET A 236 22.39 -22.16 -4.30
C MET A 236 23.49 -22.30 -5.37
N LYS A 237 24.53 -23.12 -5.14
CA LYS A 237 25.61 -23.32 -6.11
C LYS A 237 25.22 -24.31 -7.22
N SER A 238 24.29 -25.22 -6.95
CA SER A 238 23.81 -26.21 -7.94
C SER A 238 22.68 -25.65 -8.84
N LEU A 239 21.85 -24.75 -8.32
CA LEU A 239 20.78 -24.11 -9.11
C LEU A 239 21.28 -22.99 -10.04
N ARG A 240 22.42 -22.36 -9.74
CA ARG A 240 23.03 -21.34 -10.62
C ARG A 240 23.61 -21.92 -11.91
N THR A 241 23.96 -23.20 -11.92
CA THR A 241 24.59 -23.87 -13.07
C THR A 241 23.56 -24.54 -13.99
N MET A 242 22.34 -24.81 -13.52
CA MET A 242 21.29 -25.47 -14.31
C MET A 242 20.25 -24.52 -14.94
N TYR A 243 20.21 -23.23 -14.58
CA TYR A 243 19.26 -22.25 -15.14
C TYR A 243 19.92 -21.02 -15.80
N THR A 244 21.20 -21.11 -16.17
CA THR A 244 21.92 -20.03 -16.90
C THR A 244 22.34 -20.42 -18.32
N GLY A 245 21.91 -21.59 -18.82
CA GLY A 245 22.34 -22.12 -20.12
C GLY A 245 21.37 -21.96 -21.30
N ALA A 246 20.09 -21.62 -21.09
CA ALA A 246 19.10 -21.70 -22.17
C ALA A 246 18.03 -20.59 -22.12
N ARG A 247 18.46 -19.32 -22.22
CA ARG A 247 17.65 -18.24 -22.84
C ARG A 247 18.40 -16.92 -23.10
N PHE A 248 19.72 -16.88 -22.88
CA PHE A 248 20.54 -15.73 -23.24
C PHE A 248 21.15 -15.93 -24.63
N GLN A 249 20.29 -15.99 -25.65
CA GLN A 249 20.71 -15.67 -27.01
C GLN A 249 19.83 -14.54 -27.55
N ARG A 250 20.44 -13.36 -27.59
CA ARG A 250 20.20 -12.25 -28.54
C ARG A 250 18.75 -11.81 -28.72
N GLU A 251 18.30 -10.92 -27.86
CA GLU A 251 17.61 -9.73 -28.35
C GLU A 251 18.64 -8.61 -28.47
N LYS A 252 18.90 -8.21 -29.72
CA LYS A 252 19.67 -6.99 -30.05
C LYS A 252 19.07 -5.81 -29.29
N ALA A 253 19.94 -4.89 -28.86
CA ALA A 253 19.63 -3.62 -28.25
C ALA A 253 18.59 -2.82 -29.07
N VAL A 254 17.31 -3.05 -28.82
CA VAL A 254 16.31 -2.00 -28.99
C VAL A 254 16.58 -1.03 -27.85
N ALA A 255 17.02 0.19 -28.17
CA ALA A 255 17.28 1.22 -27.18
C ALA A 255 16.01 1.41 -26.33
N ARG A 256 16.04 0.90 -25.09
CA ARG A 256 14.95 1.12 -24.13
C ARG A 256 14.78 2.62 -23.98
N ARG A 257 13.54 3.11 -24.08
CA ARG A 257 13.25 4.51 -23.84
C ARG A 257 13.69 4.88 -22.43
N VAL A 258 14.19 6.10 -22.27
CA VAL A 258 14.50 6.67 -20.97
C VAL A 258 13.50 7.78 -20.69
N VAL A 259 12.69 7.59 -19.66
CA VAL A 259 11.63 8.54 -19.29
C VAL A 259 12.08 9.33 -18.07
N LEU A 260 12.13 10.65 -18.23
CA LEU A 260 12.28 11.58 -17.12
C LEU A 260 10.89 12.05 -16.68
N LEU A 261 10.58 11.90 -15.40
CA LEU A 261 9.28 12.20 -14.82
C LEU A 261 9.40 13.44 -13.94
N ASP A 262 8.57 14.46 -14.22
CA ASP A 262 8.37 15.56 -13.29
C ASP A 262 7.58 15.13 -12.04
N LEU A 263 7.64 15.93 -10.98
CA LEU A 263 6.93 15.67 -9.73
C LEU A 263 5.59 16.42 -9.67
N ASP A 264 5.64 17.72 -9.39
CA ASP A 264 4.51 18.53 -8.94
C ASP A 264 3.49 18.74 -10.07
N GLY A 265 2.29 18.18 -9.94
CA GLY A 265 1.26 18.19 -10.98
C GLY A 265 1.46 17.11 -12.06
N THR A 266 2.54 16.33 -12.00
CA THR A 266 2.82 15.21 -12.91
C THR A 266 2.67 13.87 -12.20
N LEU A 267 3.58 13.54 -11.27
CA LEU A 267 3.54 12.30 -10.47
C LEU A 267 2.72 12.44 -9.19
N ILE A 268 2.68 13.64 -8.63
CA ILE A 268 2.02 13.94 -7.36
C ILE A 268 1.14 15.18 -7.48
N GLY A 269 0.12 15.23 -6.63
CA GLY A 269 -0.82 16.35 -6.56
C GLY A 269 -0.24 17.52 -5.77
N ASP A 270 -1.12 18.39 -5.30
CA ASP A 270 -0.76 19.51 -4.45
C ASP A 270 -0.22 19.02 -3.09
N LEU A 271 0.95 19.53 -2.72
CA LEU A 271 1.63 19.19 -1.47
C LEU A 271 1.46 20.26 -0.39
N GLY A 272 0.51 21.20 -0.51
CA GLY A 272 0.35 22.34 0.39
C GLY A 272 0.31 21.94 1.87
N SER A 273 -0.48 20.93 2.24
CA SER A 273 -0.52 20.41 3.62
C SER A 273 0.79 19.77 4.06
N VAL A 274 1.47 19.04 3.16
CA VAL A 274 2.77 18.40 3.44
C VAL A 274 3.87 19.44 3.64
N LEU A 275 3.90 20.47 2.80
CA LEU A 275 4.83 21.58 2.89
C LEU A 275 4.57 22.41 4.16
N ALA A 276 3.30 22.65 4.51
CA ALA A 276 2.93 23.34 5.73
C ALA A 276 3.40 22.60 6.99
N GLU A 277 3.13 21.28 7.09
CA GLU A 277 3.59 20.47 8.22
C GLU A 277 5.12 20.40 8.29
N HIS A 278 5.81 20.20 7.16
CA HIS A 278 7.28 20.21 7.12
C HIS A 278 7.86 21.57 7.56
N THR A 279 7.25 22.67 7.11
CA THR A 279 7.66 24.04 7.49
C THR A 279 7.41 24.28 8.96
N LEU A 280 6.26 23.85 9.50
CA LEU A 280 5.98 23.91 10.93
C LEU A 280 7.06 23.18 11.73
N LEU A 281 7.38 21.94 11.39
CA LEU A 281 8.40 21.15 12.09
C LEU A 281 9.78 21.81 12.04
N THR A 282 10.14 22.36 10.89
CA THR A 282 11.45 23.01 10.68
C THR A 282 11.53 24.32 11.45
N GLU A 283 10.56 25.20 11.27
CA GLU A 283 10.63 26.54 11.86
C GLU A 283 10.38 26.52 13.36
N THR A 284 9.58 25.58 13.89
CA THR A 284 9.36 25.49 15.33
C THR A 284 10.44 24.70 16.08
N ASP A 285 11.51 24.31 15.41
CA ASP A 285 12.61 23.52 16.00
C ASP A 285 12.12 22.20 16.62
N ALA A 286 11.17 21.54 15.94
CA ALA A 286 10.55 20.33 16.43
C ALA A 286 11.59 19.19 16.59
N PRO A 287 11.43 18.30 17.59
CA PRO A 287 12.40 17.25 17.86
C PRO A 287 12.50 16.25 16.70
N PRO A 288 13.64 15.57 16.51
CA PRO A 288 13.83 14.59 15.44
C PRO A 288 12.75 13.49 15.38
N ALA A 289 12.19 13.10 16.54
CA ALA A 289 11.09 12.14 16.61
C ALA A 289 9.82 12.62 15.89
N ALA A 290 9.55 13.93 15.88
CA ALA A 290 8.42 14.51 15.15
C ALA A 290 8.63 14.41 13.63
N PHE A 291 9.86 14.66 13.14
CA PHE A 291 10.22 14.45 11.74
C PHE A 291 10.11 12.98 11.30
N ALA A 292 10.50 12.04 12.17
CA ALA A 292 10.35 10.61 11.88
C ALA A 292 8.86 10.21 11.76
N ARG A 293 8.01 10.68 12.68
CA ARG A 293 6.55 10.49 12.63
C ARG A 293 5.95 11.09 11.36
N PHE A 294 6.33 12.34 11.04
CA PHE A 294 5.90 13.03 9.84
C PHE A 294 6.26 12.23 8.58
N ARG A 295 7.50 11.76 8.47
CA ARG A 295 7.97 10.96 7.33
C ARG A 295 7.15 9.67 7.18
N SER A 296 6.91 8.95 8.27
CA SER A 296 6.10 7.73 8.25
C SER A 296 4.65 8.00 7.83
N ALA A 297 4.04 9.05 8.41
CA ALA A 297 2.69 9.47 8.06
C ALA A 297 2.59 9.91 6.59
N LEU A 298 3.57 10.68 6.10
CA LEU A 298 3.65 11.12 4.71
C LEU A 298 3.65 9.95 3.73
N ILE A 299 4.43 8.89 3.98
CA ILE A 299 4.44 7.70 3.12
C ILE A 299 3.03 7.08 3.03
N SER A 300 2.31 7.01 4.15
CA SER A 300 0.92 6.54 4.15
C SER A 300 0.00 7.49 3.39
N ARG A 301 0.12 8.80 3.62
CA ARG A 301 -0.71 9.84 2.98
C ARG A 301 -0.49 9.91 1.47
N LEU A 302 0.73 9.65 1.00
CA LEU A 302 1.06 9.56 -0.41
C LEU A 302 0.19 8.53 -1.15
N ARG A 303 -0.23 7.46 -0.45
CA ARG A 303 -1.11 6.42 -1.00
C ARG A 303 -2.59 6.83 -1.05
N TYR A 304 -2.99 7.86 -0.33
CA TYR A 304 -4.36 8.39 -0.32
C TYR A 304 -4.59 9.45 -1.38
N GLY A 305 -4.16 9.17 -2.61
CA GLY A 305 -4.41 10.01 -3.77
C GLY A 305 -3.42 11.15 -3.99
N ILE A 306 -2.48 11.45 -3.08
CA ILE A 306 -1.43 12.45 -3.40
C ILE A 306 -0.57 11.95 -4.56
N VAL A 307 -0.18 10.67 -4.57
CA VAL A 307 0.43 10.06 -5.76
C VAL A 307 -0.65 9.83 -6.81
N ARG A 308 -0.38 10.29 -8.03
CA ARG A 308 -1.31 10.20 -9.16
C ARG A 308 -1.69 8.73 -9.44
N PRO A 309 -2.97 8.44 -9.76
CA PRO A 309 -3.41 7.11 -10.08
C PRO A 309 -2.57 6.45 -11.18
N HIS A 310 -2.41 5.13 -11.08
CA HIS A 310 -1.71 4.28 -12.06
C HIS A 310 -0.20 4.53 -12.19
N VAL A 311 0.41 5.46 -11.45
CA VAL A 311 1.87 5.66 -11.43
C VAL A 311 2.61 4.37 -11.08
N ALA A 312 2.17 3.68 -10.02
CA ALA A 312 2.82 2.44 -9.56
C ALA A 312 2.71 1.32 -10.61
N GLU A 313 1.56 1.19 -11.28
CA GLU A 313 1.34 0.22 -12.33
C GLU A 313 2.24 0.52 -13.54
N PHE A 314 2.21 1.76 -14.04
CA PHE A 314 3.07 2.23 -15.12
C PHE A 314 4.54 1.95 -14.84
N CYS A 315 5.01 2.30 -13.64
CA CYS A 315 6.43 2.15 -13.32
C CYS A 315 6.87 0.68 -13.23
N ARG A 316 5.97 -0.25 -12.88
CA ARG A 316 6.27 -1.69 -12.80
C ARG A 316 6.14 -2.39 -14.15
N SER A 317 5.21 -1.96 -15.00
CA SER A 317 4.92 -2.60 -16.28
C SER A 317 5.79 -2.08 -17.43
N THR A 318 6.29 -0.83 -17.33
CA THR A 318 7.11 -0.25 -18.38
C THR A 318 8.49 -0.90 -18.47
N SER A 319 8.95 -1.17 -19.69
CA SER A 319 10.33 -1.59 -19.95
C SER A 319 11.31 -0.40 -20.00
N SER A 320 10.84 0.81 -19.74
CA SER A 320 11.62 2.05 -19.84
C SER A 320 12.51 2.26 -18.61
N GLU A 321 13.59 3.00 -18.79
CA GLU A 321 14.42 3.45 -17.68
C GLU A 321 13.85 4.75 -17.11
N LEU A 322 13.49 4.77 -15.82
CA LEU A 322 12.78 5.88 -15.20
C LEU A 322 13.71 6.74 -14.35
N PHE A 323 13.71 8.05 -14.56
CA PHE A 323 14.41 9.04 -13.73
C PHE A 323 13.42 10.10 -13.26
N VAL A 324 13.72 10.76 -12.14
CA VAL A 324 12.97 11.95 -11.71
C VAL A 324 13.71 13.20 -12.18
N TYR A 325 12.99 14.15 -12.78
CA TYR A 325 13.51 15.48 -13.13
C TYR A 325 12.51 16.56 -12.72
N THR A 326 12.76 17.21 -11.59
CA THR A 326 11.87 18.20 -10.97
C THR A 326 12.52 19.58 -10.88
N ALA A 327 11.70 20.63 -10.91
CA ALA A 327 12.11 22.00 -10.61
C ALA A 327 12.13 22.30 -9.09
N SER A 328 11.93 21.29 -8.23
CA SER A 328 12.08 21.40 -6.79
C SER A 328 13.54 21.52 -6.34
N THR A 329 13.79 22.08 -5.15
CA THR A 329 15.16 22.16 -4.58
C THR A 329 15.75 20.76 -4.39
N ARG A 330 17.09 20.67 -4.35
CA ARG A 330 17.78 19.38 -4.15
C ARG A 330 17.40 18.75 -2.82
N GLU A 331 17.28 19.54 -1.77
CA GLU A 331 16.93 19.11 -0.42
C GLU A 331 15.53 18.51 -0.42
N TRP A 332 14.56 19.21 -1.02
CA TRP A 332 13.18 18.74 -1.11
C TRP A 332 13.07 17.48 -1.96
N ALA A 333 13.68 17.47 -3.16
CA ALA A 333 13.68 16.32 -4.05
C ALA A 333 14.30 15.08 -3.39
N SER A 334 15.41 15.25 -2.66
CA SER A 334 16.08 14.17 -1.91
C SER A 334 15.25 13.66 -0.74
N PHE A 335 14.37 14.49 -0.17
CA PHE A 335 13.44 14.09 0.88
C PHE A 335 12.21 13.36 0.31
N ILE A 336 11.52 13.97 -0.67
CA ILE A 336 10.21 13.55 -1.14
C ILE A 336 10.27 12.33 -2.06
N VAL A 337 11.28 12.23 -2.94
CA VAL A 337 11.36 11.12 -3.90
C VAL A 337 11.49 9.77 -3.18
N PRO A 338 12.34 9.58 -2.16
CA PRO A 338 12.35 8.34 -1.38
C PRO A 338 11.01 8.03 -0.69
N CYS A 339 10.24 9.04 -0.28
CA CYS A 339 8.91 8.83 0.29
C CYS A 339 7.92 8.34 -0.77
N ILE A 340 7.96 8.91 -1.99
CA ILE A 340 7.16 8.44 -3.12
C ILE A 340 7.52 7.01 -3.48
N GLU A 341 8.82 6.71 -3.62
CA GLU A 341 9.34 5.37 -3.89
C GLU A 341 8.84 4.33 -2.87
N ALA A 342 8.85 4.67 -1.59
CA ALA A 342 8.31 3.82 -0.52
C ALA A 342 6.77 3.69 -0.60
N ALA A 343 6.08 4.77 -0.96
CA ALA A 343 4.63 4.75 -1.12
C ALA A 343 4.18 3.82 -2.26
N ILE A 344 4.90 3.84 -3.39
CA ILE A 344 4.56 3.04 -4.59
C ILE A 344 5.34 1.72 -4.72
N ALA A 345 6.28 1.44 -3.81
CA ALA A 345 7.17 0.28 -3.86
C ALA A 345 7.92 0.15 -5.21
N VAL A 346 8.46 1.26 -5.70
CA VAL A 346 9.30 1.32 -6.92
C VAL A 346 10.50 2.21 -6.64
N ARG A 347 11.66 1.88 -7.23
CA ARG A 347 12.84 2.75 -7.22
C ARG A 347 13.06 3.38 -8.59
N PHE A 348 13.19 4.70 -8.62
CA PHE A 348 13.65 5.40 -9.81
C PHE A 348 15.16 5.25 -9.96
N ASN A 349 15.67 5.32 -11.18
CA ASN A 349 17.11 5.40 -11.40
C ASN A 349 17.65 6.71 -10.82
N ARG A 350 18.96 6.70 -10.55
CA ARG A 350 19.71 7.86 -10.05
C ARG A 350 20.65 8.39 -11.13
N PRO A 351 20.94 9.70 -11.17
CA PRO A 351 20.61 10.71 -10.15
C PRO A 351 19.14 11.16 -10.20
N ILE A 352 18.66 11.76 -9.10
CA ILE A 352 17.44 12.58 -9.11
C ILE A 352 17.87 13.94 -9.64
N PHE A 353 17.27 14.40 -10.73
CA PHE A 353 17.54 15.73 -11.27
C PHE A 353 16.62 16.74 -10.58
N SER A 354 17.20 17.78 -9.98
CA SER A 354 16.49 18.83 -9.25
C SER A 354 16.62 20.18 -9.96
N ARG A 355 16.17 21.25 -9.32
CA ARG A 355 16.32 22.63 -9.79
C ARG A 355 17.76 22.99 -10.18
N ASP A 356 18.75 22.41 -9.52
CA ASP A 356 20.17 22.66 -9.84
C ASP A 356 20.58 22.14 -11.21
N ASN A 357 19.75 21.30 -11.82
CA ASN A 357 19.91 20.80 -13.18
C ASN A 357 19.04 21.56 -14.19
N CYS A 358 18.33 22.60 -13.76
CA CYS A 358 17.59 23.50 -14.64
C CYS A 358 18.43 24.76 -14.91
N SER A 359 18.23 25.37 -16.08
CA SER A 359 18.70 26.73 -16.34
C SER A 359 17.66 27.74 -15.85
N ASP A 360 18.14 28.79 -15.18
CA ASP A 360 17.28 29.89 -14.76
C ASP A 360 17.01 30.83 -15.94
N SER A 361 15.73 31.03 -16.27
CA SER A 361 15.29 31.99 -17.28
C SER A 361 14.68 33.26 -16.66
N GLY A 362 14.72 33.41 -15.33
CA GLY A 362 14.11 34.50 -14.58
C GLY A 362 12.58 34.41 -14.45
N VAL A 363 11.90 33.62 -15.28
CA VAL A 363 10.43 33.45 -15.26
C VAL A 363 10.02 32.01 -14.95
N THR A 364 10.76 31.01 -15.45
CA THR A 364 10.54 29.59 -15.15
C THR A 364 11.86 28.82 -15.11
N ASN A 365 11.90 27.74 -14.34
CA ASN A 365 13.02 26.80 -14.38
C ASN A 365 12.92 25.98 -15.66
N ILE A 366 13.85 26.21 -16.59
CA ILE A 366 13.90 25.49 -17.87
C ILE A 366 14.73 24.21 -17.70
N LYS A 367 14.14 23.08 -18.04
CA LYS A 367 14.79 21.76 -18.08
C LYS A 367 15.52 21.58 -19.40
N SER A 368 16.61 20.82 -19.40
CA SER A 368 17.37 20.50 -20.63
C SER A 368 17.75 19.03 -20.66
N LEU A 369 17.24 18.32 -21.67
CA LEU A 369 17.56 16.92 -21.92
C LEU A 369 19.01 16.74 -22.35
N SER A 370 19.54 17.67 -23.16
CA SER A 370 20.94 17.64 -23.58
C SER A 370 21.89 17.83 -22.40
N ALA A 371 21.54 18.69 -21.44
CA ALA A 371 22.34 18.89 -20.23
C ALA A 371 22.37 17.65 -19.32
N VAL A 372 21.25 16.92 -19.19
CA VAL A 372 21.18 15.74 -18.30
C VAL A 372 21.56 14.42 -18.98
N ALA A 373 21.57 14.35 -20.31
CA ALA A 373 21.90 13.14 -21.06
C ALA A 373 23.25 12.51 -20.69
N PRO A 374 24.35 13.26 -20.48
CA PRO A 374 25.62 12.68 -20.03
C PRO A 374 25.53 12.00 -18.67
N LEU A 375 24.72 12.53 -17.76
CA LEU A 375 24.52 11.97 -16.41
C LEU A 375 23.68 10.68 -16.47
N VAL A 376 22.59 10.70 -17.24
CA VAL A 376 21.77 9.52 -17.53
C VAL A 376 22.63 8.42 -18.17
N HIS A 377 23.38 8.77 -19.20
CA HIS A 377 24.26 7.85 -19.93
C HIS A 377 25.28 7.19 -18.99
N ARG A 378 25.94 7.97 -18.12
CA ARG A 378 26.88 7.44 -17.12
C ARG A 378 26.22 6.46 -16.14
N SER A 379 24.97 6.70 -15.75
CA SER A 379 24.20 5.82 -14.86
C SER A 379 23.89 4.47 -15.53
N LEU A 380 23.51 4.52 -16.81
CA LEU A 380 23.04 3.35 -17.55
C LEU A 380 24.15 2.54 -18.23
N ARG A 381 25.35 3.12 -18.48
CA ARG A 381 26.42 2.48 -19.27
C ARG A 381 26.84 1.08 -18.80
N ARG A 382 26.74 0.81 -17.49
CA ARG A 382 27.10 -0.51 -16.93
C ARG A 382 26.05 -1.57 -17.27
N ARG A 383 24.78 -1.16 -17.35
CA ARG A 383 23.65 -2.04 -17.65
C ARG A 383 23.50 -2.26 -19.16
N TYR A 384 23.89 -1.26 -19.95
CA TYR A 384 23.82 -1.28 -21.42
C TYR A 384 25.19 -0.94 -22.04
N PRO A 385 26.15 -1.89 -22.01
CA PRO A 385 27.46 -1.67 -22.61
C PRO A 385 27.32 -1.46 -24.13
N GLY A 386 28.04 -0.47 -24.67
CA GLY A 386 28.08 -0.19 -26.11
C GLY A 386 27.01 0.79 -26.63
N VAL A 387 26.05 1.21 -25.79
CA VAL A 387 25.14 2.32 -26.14
C VAL A 387 25.94 3.63 -26.17
N SER A 388 25.77 4.46 -27.20
CA SER A 388 26.43 5.76 -27.28
C SER A 388 25.67 6.84 -26.49
N LEU A 389 26.36 7.95 -26.17
CA LEU A 389 25.70 9.12 -25.57
C LEU A 389 24.58 9.66 -26.47
N GLN A 390 24.83 9.75 -27.78
CA GLN A 390 23.83 10.21 -28.75
C GLN A 390 22.59 9.32 -28.73
N SER A 391 22.77 8.00 -28.78
CA SER A 391 21.65 7.05 -28.70
C SER A 391 20.88 7.16 -27.38
N THR A 392 21.58 7.47 -26.28
CA THR A 392 20.94 7.74 -24.99
C THR A 392 20.06 9.01 -25.08
N PHE A 393 20.59 10.11 -25.60
CA PHE A 393 19.84 11.36 -25.80
C PHE A 393 18.64 11.17 -26.74
N ASP A 394 18.82 10.42 -27.83
CA ASP A 394 17.76 10.12 -28.79
C ASP A 394 16.60 9.35 -28.13
N SER A 395 16.90 8.52 -27.13
CA SER A 395 15.91 7.76 -26.36
C SER A 395 15.24 8.51 -25.19
N LEU A 396 15.71 9.71 -24.85
CA LEU A 396 15.13 10.51 -23.76
C LEU A 396 13.76 11.07 -24.14
N VAL A 397 12.84 10.97 -23.18
CA VAL A 397 11.52 11.61 -23.21
C VAL A 397 11.25 12.24 -21.84
N LEU A 398 10.77 13.47 -21.80
CA LEU A 398 10.27 14.12 -20.58
C LEU A 398 8.75 13.98 -20.49
N VAL A 399 8.24 13.64 -19.31
CA VAL A 399 6.82 13.75 -18.98
C VAL A 399 6.67 14.87 -17.96
N ASP A 400 5.90 15.89 -18.32
CA ASP A 400 5.70 17.10 -17.52
C ASP A 400 4.31 17.69 -17.79
N ASN A 401 3.74 18.42 -16.83
CA ASN A 401 2.48 19.14 -17.00
C ASN A 401 2.67 20.59 -17.48
N THR A 402 3.91 21.03 -17.71
CA THR A 402 4.25 22.41 -18.10
C THR A 402 4.78 22.44 -19.53
N ALA A 403 4.03 23.04 -20.46
CA ALA A 403 4.30 22.97 -21.90
C ALA A 403 5.62 23.64 -22.33
N ASP A 404 6.04 24.69 -21.65
CA ASP A 404 7.22 25.49 -22.01
C ASP A 404 8.45 25.16 -21.16
N VAL A 405 8.47 24.01 -20.47
CA VAL A 405 9.56 23.62 -19.56
C VAL A 405 10.83 23.19 -20.29
N LEU A 406 10.75 22.81 -21.57
CA LEU A 406 11.91 22.48 -22.41
C LEU A 406 12.22 23.59 -23.43
N PRO A 407 13.49 23.77 -23.80
CA PRO A 407 13.88 24.67 -24.87
C PRO A 407 13.25 24.22 -26.20
N PRO A 408 12.97 25.15 -27.14
CA PRO A 408 12.25 24.86 -28.39
C PRO A 408 12.75 23.64 -29.17
N LEU A 409 14.07 23.44 -29.23
CA LEU A 409 14.69 22.33 -29.97
C LEU A 409 14.44 20.94 -29.34
N GLU A 410 14.10 20.88 -28.05
CA GLU A 410 13.88 19.63 -27.31
C GLU A 410 12.40 19.32 -27.07
N ARG A 411 11.47 20.24 -27.39
CA ARG A 411 10.03 20.09 -27.11
C ARG A 411 9.39 18.86 -27.77
N SER A 412 9.93 18.40 -28.89
CA SER A 412 9.47 17.16 -29.56
C SER A 412 9.71 15.90 -28.71
N LYS A 413 10.56 15.98 -27.69
CA LYS A 413 10.81 14.91 -26.72
C LYS A 413 9.97 15.03 -25.45
N MET A 414 9.00 15.94 -25.42
CA MET A 414 8.09 16.10 -24.28
C MET A 414 6.75 15.41 -24.53
N ILE A 415 6.28 14.70 -23.52
CA ILE A 415 4.90 14.27 -23.40
C ILE A 415 4.26 15.21 -22.38
N LEU A 416 3.44 16.14 -22.88
CA LEU A 416 2.65 17.02 -22.02
C LEU A 416 1.51 16.22 -21.38
N CYS A 417 1.46 16.21 -20.05
CA CYS A 417 0.39 15.57 -19.30
C CYS A 417 -0.60 16.59 -18.73
N PRO A 418 -1.87 16.20 -18.47
CA PRO A 418 -2.78 17.06 -17.71
C PRO A 418 -2.26 17.28 -16.29
N THR A 419 -2.40 18.49 -15.76
CA THR A 419 -2.03 18.78 -14.38
C THR A 419 -2.87 17.95 -13.41
N TYR A 420 -2.20 17.21 -12.53
CA TYR A 420 -2.83 16.47 -11.46
C TYR A 420 -3.08 17.38 -10.26
N LYS A 421 -4.35 17.79 -10.08
CA LYS A 421 -4.76 18.80 -9.09
C LYS A 421 -5.37 18.20 -7.83
N TYR A 422 -4.98 16.98 -7.44
CA TYR A 422 -5.48 16.37 -6.22
C TYR A 422 -4.89 17.06 -4.99
N VAL A 423 -5.71 17.39 -4.01
CA VAL A 423 -5.28 18.05 -2.77
C VAL A 423 -5.66 17.17 -1.58
N TYR A 424 -4.69 16.73 -0.78
CA TYR A 424 -5.00 15.97 0.44
C TYR A 424 -4.88 16.88 1.66
N ASP A 425 -5.99 17.52 2.07
CA ASP A 425 -6.03 18.29 3.31
C ASP A 425 -6.15 17.37 4.53
N TYR A 426 -5.32 17.64 5.54
CA TYR A 426 -5.34 16.97 6.84
C TYR A 426 -4.84 17.92 7.94
N ASP A 427 -4.93 17.47 9.19
CA ASP A 427 -4.41 18.20 10.33
C ASP A 427 -2.86 18.23 10.32
N VAL A 428 -2.32 19.38 9.91
CA VAL A 428 -0.87 19.66 9.82
C VAL A 428 -0.23 19.90 11.19
N LEU A 429 -1.03 20.00 12.27
CA LEU A 429 -0.52 20.10 13.64
C LEU A 429 -0.30 18.72 14.28
N SER A 430 -0.81 17.65 13.67
CA SER A 430 -0.82 16.30 14.25
C SER A 430 0.57 15.73 14.59
N SER A 431 1.63 16.13 13.88
CA SER A 431 3.01 15.69 14.18
C SER A 431 3.73 16.54 15.22
N LEU A 432 3.22 17.73 15.54
CA LEU A 432 3.84 18.62 16.52
C LEU A 432 3.62 18.13 17.96
N PRO A 433 4.64 18.18 18.83
CA PRO A 433 4.46 17.95 20.26
C PRO A 433 3.50 18.98 20.86
N VAL A 434 2.62 18.53 21.77
CA VAL A 434 1.64 19.39 22.45
C VAL A 434 2.33 20.52 23.23
N ASP A 435 3.46 20.24 23.89
CA ASP A 435 4.21 21.25 24.64
C ASP A 435 4.69 22.40 23.74
N LEU A 436 5.09 22.09 22.51
CA LEU A 436 5.53 23.09 21.53
C LEU A 436 4.36 23.95 21.03
N LEU A 437 3.20 23.33 20.81
CA LEU A 437 1.96 24.06 20.50
C LEU A 437 1.59 25.04 21.62
N HIS A 438 1.80 24.65 22.89
CA HIS A 438 1.59 25.51 24.05
C HIS A 438 2.63 26.61 24.21
N SER A 439 3.92 26.31 23.97
CA SER A 439 5.00 27.26 24.22
C SER A 439 5.15 28.31 23.12
N ALA A 440 4.66 28.05 21.90
CA ALA A 440 4.84 28.94 20.76
C ALA A 440 3.61 29.09 19.82
N PRO A 441 2.39 29.34 20.34
CA PRO A 441 1.17 29.40 19.52
C PRO A 441 1.21 30.51 18.45
N GLY A 442 1.87 31.64 18.74
CA GLY A 442 2.03 32.73 17.77
C GLY A 442 2.87 32.32 16.55
N LYS A 443 3.99 31.63 16.77
CA LYS A 443 4.86 31.12 15.69
C LYS A 443 4.15 30.08 14.83
N VAL A 444 3.38 29.19 15.46
CA VAL A 444 2.53 28.21 14.76
C VAL A 444 1.49 28.92 13.90
N ALA A 445 0.80 29.91 14.46
CA ALA A 445 -0.19 30.70 13.73
C ALA A 445 0.39 31.43 12.53
N GLU A 446 1.58 32.04 12.66
CA GLU A 446 2.28 32.70 11.56
C GLU A 446 2.56 31.75 10.40
N VAL A 447 3.08 30.55 10.69
CA VAL A 447 3.33 29.55 9.64
C VAL A 447 2.02 29.11 8.97
N LEU A 448 0.96 28.85 9.76
CA LEU A 448 -0.35 28.48 9.24
C LEU A 448 -0.97 29.59 8.35
N VAL A 449 -0.80 30.86 8.72
CA VAL A 449 -1.24 32.00 7.90
C VAL A 449 -0.48 32.07 6.59
N ARG A 450 0.86 31.96 6.62
CA ARG A 450 1.69 31.97 5.39
C ARG A 450 1.35 30.79 4.48
N ALA A 451 1.03 29.62 5.05
CA ALA A 451 0.65 28.42 4.33
C ALA A 451 -0.81 28.42 3.85
N GLY A 452 -1.60 29.45 4.16
CA GLY A 452 -3.01 29.55 3.75
C GLY A 452 -3.96 28.61 4.50
N PHE A 453 -3.58 28.15 5.70
CA PHE A 453 -4.43 27.38 6.61
C PHE A 453 -5.23 28.26 7.57
N LEU A 454 -4.82 29.53 7.73
CA LEU A 454 -5.51 30.55 8.50
C LEU A 454 -5.60 31.85 7.69
N PRO A 455 -6.65 32.68 7.89
CA PRO A 455 -6.76 33.95 7.20
C PRO A 455 -5.72 34.96 7.70
N ALA A 456 -5.28 35.86 6.82
CA ALA A 456 -4.23 36.84 7.14
C ALA A 456 -4.56 37.79 8.30
N SER A 457 -5.84 37.95 8.64
CA SER A 457 -6.34 38.71 9.77
C SER A 457 -6.08 38.05 11.13
N SER A 458 -5.74 36.76 11.16
CA SER A 458 -5.64 35.95 12.38
C SER A 458 -4.30 36.06 13.14
N ARG A 459 -3.59 37.18 13.05
CA ARG A 459 -2.20 37.29 13.58
C ARG A 459 -2.09 37.41 15.11
N LYS A 460 -3.20 37.38 15.86
CA LYS A 460 -3.18 37.62 17.32
C LYS A 460 -4.03 36.58 18.05
N TYR A 461 -3.42 35.44 18.36
CA TYR A 461 -4.03 34.44 19.24
C TYR A 461 -3.45 34.56 20.63
N ASN A 462 -4.32 34.83 21.62
CA ASN A 462 -3.91 35.00 23.02
C ASN A 462 -3.91 33.67 23.79
N ASN A 463 -4.49 32.61 23.22
CA ASN A 463 -4.44 31.26 23.76
C ASN A 463 -4.62 30.19 22.67
N LEU A 464 -4.25 28.96 22.99
CA LEU A 464 -4.26 27.81 22.06
C LEU A 464 -5.69 27.41 21.65
N GLN A 465 -6.68 27.62 22.50
CA GLN A 465 -8.08 27.25 22.22
C GLN A 465 -8.65 28.08 21.07
N GLN A 466 -8.37 29.39 21.05
CA GLN A 466 -8.78 30.27 19.96
C GLN A 466 -8.11 29.88 18.64
N LEU A 467 -6.80 29.61 18.67
CA LEU A 467 -6.05 29.14 17.50
C LEU A 467 -6.65 27.85 16.94
N PHE A 468 -6.89 26.84 17.80
CA PHE A 468 -7.46 25.57 17.37
C PHE A 468 -8.88 25.71 16.83
N ALA A 469 -9.73 26.51 17.47
CA ALA A 469 -11.09 26.74 17.00
C ALA A 469 -11.12 27.31 15.57
N GLU A 470 -10.30 28.33 15.31
CA GLU A 470 -10.19 28.91 13.96
C GLU A 470 -9.54 27.95 12.97
N TYR A 471 -8.45 27.27 13.36
CA TYR A 471 -7.73 26.33 12.52
C TYR A 471 -8.61 25.16 12.08
N TYR A 472 -9.27 24.46 13.01
CA TYR A 472 -10.10 23.30 12.66
C TYR A 472 -11.36 23.71 11.89
N THR A 473 -11.88 24.91 12.12
CA THR A 473 -12.96 25.48 11.30
C THR A 473 -12.48 25.70 9.86
N ALA A 474 -11.30 26.30 9.67
CA ALA A 474 -10.71 26.54 8.35
C ALA A 474 -10.37 25.22 7.64
N LEU A 475 -9.78 24.25 8.35
CA LEU A 475 -9.48 22.91 7.84
C LEU A 475 -10.74 22.19 7.35
N GLY A 476 -11.82 22.22 8.14
CA GLY A 476 -13.10 21.61 7.75
C GLY A 476 -13.65 22.21 6.44
N ARG A 477 -13.55 23.53 6.27
CA ARG A 477 -13.95 24.20 5.01
C ARG A 477 -13.08 23.78 3.83
N ARG A 478 -11.76 23.71 4.01
CA ARG A 478 -10.82 23.28 2.96
C ARG A 478 -11.11 21.84 2.50
N ILE A 479 -11.28 20.92 3.45
CA ILE A 479 -11.64 19.53 3.16
C ILE A 479 -12.94 19.47 2.36
N ALA A 480 -13.97 20.20 2.79
CA ALA A 480 -15.26 20.25 2.08
C ALA A 480 -15.12 20.83 0.66
N GLN A 481 -14.30 21.88 0.49
CA GLN A 481 -14.07 22.54 -0.80
C GLN A 481 -13.40 21.60 -1.81
N HIS A 482 -12.43 20.79 -1.39
CA HIS A 482 -11.69 19.92 -2.31
C HIS A 482 -12.32 18.54 -2.52
N ALA A 483 -13.30 18.13 -1.69
CA ALA A 483 -13.89 16.79 -1.74
C ALA A 483 -14.43 16.40 -3.13
N SER A 484 -15.19 17.29 -3.78
CA SER A 484 -15.80 17.02 -5.09
C SER A 484 -14.75 16.92 -6.21
N GLN A 485 -13.80 17.86 -6.25
CA GLN A 485 -12.69 17.86 -7.20
C GLN A 485 -11.85 16.60 -7.05
N ASN A 486 -11.46 16.25 -5.82
CA ASN A 486 -10.65 15.08 -5.54
C ASN A 486 -11.33 13.77 -5.97
N SER A 487 -12.63 13.64 -5.68
CA SER A 487 -13.40 12.47 -6.10
C SER A 487 -13.43 12.34 -7.63
N TRP A 488 -13.62 13.45 -8.35
CA TRP A 488 -13.62 13.45 -9.80
C TRP A 488 -12.24 13.09 -10.36
N THR A 489 -11.18 13.72 -9.85
CA THR A 489 -9.79 13.51 -10.26
C THR A 489 -9.37 12.05 -10.10
N LEU A 490 -9.64 11.40 -8.97
CA LEU A 490 -9.31 9.99 -8.78
C LEU A 490 -10.09 9.05 -9.71
N ALA A 491 -11.37 9.33 -9.93
CA ALA A 491 -12.21 8.49 -10.77
C ALA A 491 -11.82 8.55 -12.25
N HIS A 492 -11.35 9.71 -12.74
CA HIS A 492 -11.18 9.97 -14.18
C HIS A 492 -9.72 10.05 -14.64
N ASP A 493 -8.73 10.21 -13.75
CA ASP A 493 -7.34 10.25 -14.18
C ASP A 493 -6.89 8.87 -14.68
N ARG A 494 -6.50 8.83 -15.96
CA ARG A 494 -6.03 7.63 -16.67
C ARG A 494 -4.70 7.88 -17.38
N PHE A 495 -4.03 8.99 -17.08
CA PHE A 495 -2.86 9.41 -17.85
C PHE A 495 -1.76 8.34 -17.85
N PHE A 496 -1.36 7.84 -16.67
CA PHE A 496 -0.31 6.82 -16.58
C PHE A 496 -0.72 5.45 -17.11
N LEU A 497 -2.03 5.13 -17.06
CA LEU A 497 -2.56 3.91 -17.69
C LEU A 497 -2.46 4.00 -19.23
N GLN A 498 -2.67 5.18 -19.80
CA GLN A 498 -2.53 5.42 -21.25
C GLN A 498 -1.06 5.50 -21.67
N LEU A 499 -0.21 6.12 -20.86
CA LEU A 499 1.22 6.24 -21.13
C LEU A 499 1.94 4.88 -21.17
N GLY A 500 1.43 3.89 -20.42
CA GLY A 500 1.98 2.53 -20.40
C GLY A 500 1.58 1.65 -21.58
N ARG A 501 0.64 2.08 -22.43
CA ARG A 501 0.23 1.40 -23.67
C ARG A 501 1.05 1.92 -24.84
#